data_AF-A0A6C0KN11-F1
#
_entry.id   AF-A0A6C0KN11-F1
#
_cell.length_a   1.000
_cell.length_b   1.000
_cell.length_c   1.000
_cell.angle_alpha   90.00
_cell.angle_beta   90.00
_cell.angle_gamma   90.00
#
_symmetry.space_group_name_H-M   'P 1'
#
loop_
_entity.id
_entity.type
_entity.pdbx_description
1 polymer ?
#
loop_
_entity_poly.entity_id
_entity_poly.type
_entity_poly.pdbx_seq_one_letter_code
_entity_poly.pdbx_strand_id
1 'polypeptide(L)'
;MSSENTNTIDEKKDTNSNTSTKDNSIVKFLIYYLGVTIFSIILQVFVLGSIGLYTTKVAQSNILPDNANLAPFSNINRIIKDNPIDINVIKPWQYFFSFNTNETISQKIQFDSEDYLKSFKNSFLCFIKSYAKPDSGPFANTALFYSKTYDDIIARNFMLINTIFYYLSFLPESVIMLIYGVFGIPLFFIFFLVSYIWIFIYHFINIPQFFRAGSENNEKKWESINKISFFRIIPLIFLGLNCFGAFLSFLITPFLFTLYTFFAPLLVSGKVNGKNYGLFNLIIDSFKFKSKFFLDLASIGLIANAFSFFTTNIALAVLPAIIVLYFIGEFNINSADWNTEGFSKLIGIKKIISNQTDINYNTVAFDICSIPEENVAKQTGGKKPKNANNKKYDIRLV
;
A
#
# COMPACT_ATOMS: atom_id res chain seq x y z
N MET A 1 -83.79 10.44 46.02
CA MET A 1 -82.72 11.39 46.42
C MET A 1 -81.42 10.61 46.37
N SER A 2 -80.74 10.59 45.22
CA SER A 2 -79.69 11.53 44.77
C SER A 2 -78.36 11.24 45.49
N SER A 3 -77.43 10.55 44.80
CA SER A 3 -76.16 11.11 44.25
C SER A 3 -75.04 11.06 45.31
N GLU A 4 -73.84 10.52 45.08
CA GLU A 4 -72.93 10.66 43.94
C GLU A 4 -72.01 9.45 43.76
N ASN A 5 -71.65 9.25 42.50
CA ASN A 5 -70.58 8.41 41.97
C ASN A 5 -69.23 9.17 42.04
N THR A 6 -68.19 8.54 41.50
CA THR A 6 -66.98 9.14 40.88
C THR A 6 -65.80 9.53 41.78
N ASN A 7 -65.20 8.58 42.54
CA ASN A 7 -63.82 8.76 43.03
C ASN A 7 -62.87 7.57 42.81
N THR A 8 -63.30 6.47 42.18
CA THR A 8 -62.42 5.32 41.90
C THR A 8 -62.30 4.97 40.41
N ILE A 9 -62.95 5.72 39.52
CA ILE A 9 -62.83 5.58 38.06
C ILE A 9 -61.90 6.64 37.45
N ASP A 10 -61.55 7.70 38.18
CA ASP A 10 -60.65 8.74 37.67
C ASP A 10 -59.15 8.43 37.90
N GLU A 11 -58.78 7.54 38.84
CA GLU A 11 -57.39 7.04 38.92
C GLU A 11 -57.01 6.07 37.78
N LYS A 12 -57.97 5.64 36.96
CA LYS A 12 -57.70 4.93 35.69
C LYS A 12 -57.81 5.82 34.45
N LYS A 13 -58.08 7.12 34.60
CA LYS A 13 -58.10 8.09 33.49
C LYS A 13 -56.84 8.94 33.38
N ASP A 14 -56.02 9.01 34.42
CA ASP A 14 -54.70 9.67 34.33
C ASP A 14 -53.60 8.81 33.67
N THR A 15 -53.91 7.60 33.21
CA THR A 15 -53.04 6.85 32.29
C THR A 15 -53.30 7.15 30.81
N ASN A 16 -54.25 8.05 30.49
CA ASN A 16 -54.58 8.42 29.11
C ASN A 16 -54.59 9.95 28.88
N SER A 17 -53.73 10.70 29.58
CA SER A 17 -53.35 12.03 29.09
C SER A 17 -52.18 11.90 28.12
N ASN A 18 -52.54 11.96 26.84
CA ASN A 18 -51.65 12.18 25.72
C ASN A 18 -50.65 13.31 26.01
N THR A 19 -49.45 12.97 26.41
CA THR A 19 -48.26 13.66 25.93
C THR A 19 -47.41 12.63 25.20
N SER A 20 -47.46 12.74 23.88
CA SER A 20 -46.62 12.07 22.91
C SER A 20 -45.13 12.25 23.23
N THR A 21 -44.56 11.41 24.11
CA THR A 21 -43.21 10.91 23.87
C THR A 21 -43.37 9.67 23.01
N LYS A 22 -43.78 9.90 21.74
CA LYS A 22 -43.65 8.89 20.70
C LYS A 22 -42.17 8.56 20.68
N ASP A 23 -41.86 7.41 21.23
CA ASP A 23 -40.53 6.98 21.58
C ASP A 23 -39.55 7.27 20.43
N ASN A 24 -38.57 8.13 20.69
CA ASN A 24 -37.56 8.54 19.72
C ASN A 24 -36.65 7.37 19.28
N SER A 25 -36.97 6.12 19.69
CA SER A 25 -36.23 4.90 19.40
C SER A 25 -36.08 4.63 17.90
N ILE A 26 -37.12 4.84 17.08
CA ILE A 26 -37.02 4.66 15.61
C ILE A 26 -36.09 5.69 14.98
N VAL A 27 -36.21 6.96 15.40
CA VAL A 27 -35.35 8.05 14.89
C VAL A 27 -33.90 7.80 15.29
N LYS A 28 -33.66 7.38 16.55
CA LYS A 28 -32.32 7.00 17.03
C LYS A 28 -31.76 5.80 16.27
N PHE A 29 -32.58 4.77 16.02
CA PHE A 29 -32.21 3.61 15.22
C PHE A 29 -31.75 4.01 13.81
N LEU A 30 -32.54 4.85 13.11
CA LEU A 30 -32.21 5.31 11.76
C LEU A 30 -30.95 6.18 11.74
N ILE A 31 -30.81 7.11 12.68
CA ILE A 31 -29.62 7.96 12.80
C ILE A 31 -28.38 7.10 13.07
N TYR A 32 -28.47 6.12 13.95
CA TYR A 32 -27.34 5.24 14.26
C TYR A 32 -27.00 4.30 13.10
N TYR A 33 -28.01 3.73 12.42
CA TYR A 33 -27.79 2.86 11.28
C TYR A 33 -27.16 3.64 10.11
N LEU A 34 -27.84 4.67 9.62
CA LEU A 34 -27.41 5.43 8.44
C LEU A 34 -26.19 6.29 8.75
N GLY A 35 -26.19 6.97 9.90
CA GLY A 35 -25.16 7.94 10.27
C GLY A 35 -23.88 7.30 10.81
N VAL A 36 -23.97 6.23 11.61
CA VAL A 36 -22.79 5.61 12.23
C VAL A 36 -22.41 4.33 11.51
N THR A 37 -23.35 3.39 11.33
CA THR A 37 -23.03 2.05 10.82
C THR A 37 -22.65 2.09 9.34
N ILE A 38 -23.51 2.65 8.48
CA ILE A 38 -23.24 2.77 7.04
C ILE A 38 -22.01 3.64 6.78
N PHE A 39 -21.92 4.79 7.46
CA PHE A 39 -20.75 5.67 7.33
C PHE A 39 -19.45 4.96 7.72
N SER A 40 -19.46 4.19 8.82
CA SER A 40 -18.30 3.40 9.25
C SER A 40 -17.91 2.34 8.22
N ILE A 41 -18.88 1.61 7.64
CA ILE A 41 -18.61 0.63 6.58
C ILE A 41 -17.97 1.30 5.37
N ILE A 42 -18.51 2.43 4.92
CA ILE A 42 -17.98 3.20 3.78
C ILE A 42 -16.54 3.64 4.05
N LEU A 43 -16.28 4.26 5.21
CA LEU A 43 -14.97 4.81 5.51
C LEU A 43 -13.93 3.71 5.83
N GLN A 44 -14.25 2.78 6.72
CA GLN A 44 -13.31 1.77 7.17
C GLN A 44 -13.11 0.67 6.13
N VAL A 45 -14.19 0.10 5.58
CA VAL A 45 -14.04 -1.05 4.69
C VAL A 45 -13.81 -0.61 3.25
N PHE A 46 -14.59 0.36 2.75
CA PHE A 46 -14.46 0.74 1.34
C PHE A 46 -13.33 1.72 1.08
N VAL A 47 -13.14 2.76 1.89
CA VAL A 47 -12.03 3.70 1.69
C VAL A 47 -10.72 3.12 2.23
N LEU A 48 -10.61 2.84 3.53
CA LEU A 48 -9.37 2.30 4.09
C LEU A 48 -9.08 0.89 3.55
N GLY A 49 -10.06 0.00 3.48
CA GLY A 49 -9.85 -1.33 2.92
C GLY A 49 -9.42 -1.33 1.45
N SER A 50 -9.91 -0.41 0.61
CA SER A 50 -9.40 -0.25 -0.76
C SER A 50 -7.97 0.28 -0.82
N ILE A 51 -7.57 1.13 0.12
CA ILE A 51 -6.16 1.54 0.26
C ILE A 51 -5.27 0.31 0.51
N GLY A 52 -5.66 -0.57 1.44
CA GLY A 52 -4.95 -1.81 1.70
C GLY A 52 -4.94 -2.77 0.52
N LEU A 53 -6.08 -2.89 -0.18
CA LEU A 53 -6.18 -3.69 -1.39
C LEU A 53 -5.25 -3.14 -2.49
N TYR A 54 -5.23 -1.83 -2.71
CA TYR A 54 -4.35 -1.20 -3.70
C TYR A 54 -2.87 -1.47 -3.39
N THR A 55 -2.45 -1.24 -2.14
CA THR A 55 -1.09 -1.56 -1.68
C THR A 55 -0.75 -3.04 -1.87
N THR A 56 -1.73 -3.94 -1.69
CA THR A 56 -1.58 -5.38 -1.99
C THR A 56 -1.23 -5.63 -3.45
N LYS A 57 -1.92 -4.98 -4.39
CA LYS A 57 -1.66 -5.14 -5.83
C LYS A 57 -0.32 -4.56 -6.23
N VAL A 58 0.07 -3.43 -5.66
CA VAL A 58 1.39 -2.83 -5.85
C VAL A 58 2.48 -3.77 -5.31
N ALA A 59 2.33 -4.31 -4.12
CA ALA A 59 3.27 -5.29 -3.55
C ALA A 59 3.37 -6.56 -4.41
N GLN A 60 2.24 -7.06 -4.93
CA GLN A 60 2.22 -8.23 -5.82
C GLN A 60 3.03 -8.01 -7.10
N SER A 61 3.10 -6.78 -7.62
CA SER A 61 3.94 -6.43 -8.76
C SER A 61 5.44 -6.39 -8.45
N ASN A 62 5.79 -6.40 -7.17
CA ASN A 62 7.16 -6.37 -6.68
C ASN A 62 7.97 -5.16 -7.20
N ILE A 63 7.33 -3.99 -7.39
CA ILE A 63 8.00 -2.77 -7.83
C ILE A 63 8.61 -1.94 -6.68
N LEU A 64 8.14 -2.14 -5.45
CA LEU A 64 8.59 -1.38 -4.27
C LEU A 64 10.06 -1.66 -3.94
N PRO A 65 10.93 -0.66 -3.77
CA PRO A 65 12.36 -0.89 -3.66
C PRO A 65 12.72 -1.45 -2.28
N ASP A 66 12.84 -2.77 -2.20
CA ASP A 66 13.00 -3.55 -0.97
C ASP A 66 14.44 -3.92 -0.62
N ASN A 67 15.41 -3.46 -1.42
CA ASN A 67 16.83 -3.80 -1.25
C ASN A 67 17.72 -2.57 -1.49
N ALA A 68 18.45 -2.16 -0.46
CA ALA A 68 19.36 -1.01 -0.49
C ALA A 68 20.54 -1.18 -1.47
N ASN A 69 20.81 -2.40 -1.93
CA ASN A 69 21.83 -2.68 -2.94
C ASN A 69 21.33 -2.53 -4.38
N LEU A 70 20.05 -2.23 -4.60
CA LEU A 70 19.44 -2.05 -5.92
C LEU A 70 18.91 -0.63 -6.09
N ALA A 71 18.59 -0.26 -7.33
CA ALA A 71 17.88 0.97 -7.65
C ALA A 71 16.57 1.10 -6.82
N PRO A 72 16.26 2.29 -6.29
CA PRO A 72 16.91 3.59 -6.48
C PRO A 72 18.07 3.89 -5.52
N PHE A 73 18.44 2.94 -4.66
CA PHE A 73 19.44 3.17 -3.63
C PHE A 73 20.88 3.01 -4.16
N SER A 74 21.05 2.19 -5.19
CA SER A 74 22.32 1.97 -5.88
C SER A 74 22.17 2.13 -7.40
N ASN A 75 23.31 2.01 -8.10
CA ASN A 75 23.37 2.05 -9.56
C ASN A 75 23.07 0.68 -10.21
N ILE A 76 22.72 -0.34 -9.41
CA ILE A 76 22.42 -1.68 -9.88
C ILE A 76 20.92 -1.78 -10.17
N ASN A 77 20.57 -2.08 -11.41
CA ASN A 77 19.17 -2.20 -11.82
C ASN A 77 18.48 -3.38 -11.15
N ARG A 78 17.21 -3.17 -10.80
CA ARG A 78 16.32 -4.24 -10.36
C ARG A 78 15.63 -4.84 -11.57
N ILE A 79 15.72 -6.15 -11.73
CA ILE A 79 14.95 -6.87 -12.74
C ILE A 79 13.54 -7.09 -12.19
N ILE A 80 12.59 -6.27 -12.65
CA ILE A 80 11.17 -6.45 -12.38
C ILE A 80 10.55 -7.05 -13.62
N LYS A 81 9.82 -8.15 -13.45
CA LYS A 81 9.08 -8.75 -14.55
C LYS A 81 7.74 -8.06 -14.66
N ASP A 82 7.56 -7.28 -15.72
CA ASP A 82 6.27 -6.67 -16.07
C ASP A 82 5.24 -7.77 -16.27
N ASN A 83 4.39 -7.96 -15.26
CA ASN A 83 3.28 -8.91 -15.34
C ASN A 83 1.98 -8.17 -15.02
N PRO A 84 0.92 -8.43 -15.78
CA PRO A 84 -0.41 -7.94 -15.42
C PRO A 84 -0.84 -8.57 -14.09
N ILE A 85 -1.29 -7.72 -13.16
CA ILE A 85 -1.85 -8.12 -11.88
C ILE A 85 -3.36 -8.05 -11.96
N ASP A 86 -4.04 -9.09 -11.46
CA ASP A 86 -5.50 -9.11 -11.41
C ASP A 86 -6.02 -8.12 -10.36
N ILE A 87 -6.96 -7.28 -10.77
CA ILE A 87 -7.73 -6.37 -9.93
C ILE A 87 -9.23 -6.58 -10.19
N ASN A 88 -10.07 -6.06 -9.30
CA ASN A 88 -11.52 -6.10 -9.43
C ASN A 88 -12.01 -7.53 -9.71
N VAL A 89 -11.54 -8.50 -8.92
CA VAL A 89 -11.86 -9.92 -9.13
C VAL A 89 -13.33 -10.16 -8.78
N ILE A 90 -14.13 -10.53 -9.77
CA ILE A 90 -15.55 -10.84 -9.60
C ILE A 90 -15.70 -12.37 -9.67
N LYS A 91 -16.33 -12.93 -8.63
CA LYS A 91 -16.78 -14.32 -8.64
C LYS A 91 -18.29 -14.32 -8.91
N PRO A 92 -18.78 -14.81 -10.06
CA PRO A 92 -20.21 -14.90 -10.30
C PRO A 92 -20.88 -15.84 -9.27
N TRP A 93 -22.15 -15.55 -8.96
CA TRP A 93 -22.95 -16.12 -7.87
C TRP A 93 -23.20 -17.64 -7.93
N GLN A 94 -22.78 -18.34 -8.99
CA GLN A 94 -22.90 -19.80 -9.09
C GLN A 94 -22.29 -20.56 -7.90
N TYR A 95 -21.47 -19.91 -7.07
CA TYR A 95 -20.82 -20.47 -5.89
C TYR A 95 -21.74 -21.03 -4.79
N PHE A 96 -23.00 -20.59 -4.67
CA PHE A 96 -23.89 -21.09 -3.59
C PHE A 96 -24.70 -22.34 -3.97
N PHE A 97 -24.88 -22.62 -5.28
CA PHE A 97 -25.70 -23.75 -5.76
C PHE A 97 -25.09 -24.56 -6.92
N SER A 98 -23.94 -24.15 -7.49
CA SER A 98 -23.32 -24.80 -8.63
C SER A 98 -21.82 -25.01 -8.40
N PHE A 99 -21.40 -26.28 -8.37
CA PHE A 99 -20.00 -26.69 -8.18
C PHE A 99 -19.12 -26.53 -9.44
N ASN A 100 -19.55 -25.76 -10.46
CA ASN A 100 -18.75 -25.53 -11.67
C ASN A 100 -17.94 -24.23 -11.56
N THR A 101 -16.62 -24.37 -11.55
CA THR A 101 -15.64 -23.41 -10.99
C THR A 101 -14.95 -22.49 -12.02
N ASN A 102 -15.50 -22.29 -13.21
CA ASN A 102 -14.68 -21.87 -14.36
C ASN A 102 -14.75 -20.40 -14.80
N GLU A 103 -15.48 -19.53 -14.12
CA GLU A 103 -15.71 -18.16 -14.61
C GLU A 103 -15.39 -17.04 -13.60
N THR A 104 -14.28 -17.16 -12.85
CA THR A 104 -13.74 -15.97 -12.16
C THR A 104 -13.11 -15.02 -13.17
N ILE A 105 -13.63 -13.80 -13.22
CA ILE A 105 -13.18 -12.74 -14.11
C ILE A 105 -12.45 -11.64 -13.32
N SER A 106 -11.48 -11.00 -13.97
CA SER A 106 -10.67 -9.91 -13.41
C SER A 106 -10.31 -8.88 -14.47
N GLN A 107 -10.15 -7.63 -14.04
CA GLN A 107 -9.43 -6.63 -14.81
C GLN A 107 -7.93 -6.75 -14.52
N LYS A 108 -7.09 -6.27 -15.43
CA LYS A 108 -5.63 -6.39 -15.32
C LYS A 108 -4.98 -5.03 -15.26
N ILE A 109 -4.19 -4.82 -14.22
CA ILE A 109 -3.34 -3.63 -14.08
C ILE A 109 -1.89 -4.00 -14.36
N GLN A 110 -1.22 -3.15 -15.14
CA GLN A 110 0.23 -3.21 -15.31
C GLN A 110 0.85 -1.97 -14.70
N PHE A 111 1.77 -2.17 -13.76
CA PHE A 111 2.53 -1.09 -13.15
C PHE A 111 3.82 -0.85 -13.94
N ASP A 112 4.14 0.41 -14.21
CA ASP A 112 5.37 0.80 -14.90
C ASP A 112 6.48 1.01 -13.86
N SER A 113 7.43 0.08 -13.83
CA SER A 113 8.53 0.14 -12.86
C SER A 113 9.52 1.27 -13.15
N GLU A 114 9.74 1.62 -14.41
CA GLU A 114 10.66 2.69 -14.78
C GLU A 114 10.10 4.07 -14.40
N ASP A 115 8.81 4.28 -14.66
CA ASP A 115 8.13 5.52 -14.29
C ASP A 115 8.12 5.73 -12.77
N TYR A 116 7.88 4.66 -12.01
CA TYR A 116 7.98 4.70 -10.56
C TYR A 116 9.40 5.03 -10.09
N LEU A 117 10.44 4.44 -10.69
CA LEU A 117 11.84 4.76 -10.33
C LEU A 117 12.23 6.20 -10.65
N LYS A 118 11.71 6.79 -11.74
CA LYS A 118 11.95 8.21 -12.09
C LYS A 118 11.44 9.16 -11.00
N SER A 119 10.38 8.79 -10.27
CA SER A 119 9.87 9.60 -9.16
C SER A 119 10.89 9.81 -8.02
N PHE A 120 11.90 8.93 -7.90
CA PHE A 120 12.94 9.03 -6.89
C PHE A 120 14.04 10.04 -7.24
N LYS A 121 14.16 10.47 -8.51
CA LYS A 121 15.24 11.38 -8.96
C LYS A 121 15.29 12.69 -8.17
N ASN A 122 14.12 13.25 -7.87
CA ASN A 122 13.99 14.51 -7.11
C ASN A 122 13.67 14.28 -5.63
N SER A 123 13.93 13.07 -5.12
CA SER A 123 13.62 12.74 -3.73
C SER A 123 14.67 13.26 -2.76
N PHE A 124 14.27 13.35 -1.49
CA PHE A 124 15.16 13.64 -0.36
C PHE A 124 16.37 12.71 -0.30
N LEU A 125 16.23 11.46 -0.75
CA LEU A 125 17.34 10.50 -0.82
C LEU A 125 18.43 10.95 -1.78
N CYS A 126 18.06 11.39 -2.99
CA CYS A 126 19.01 11.91 -3.96
C CYS A 126 19.64 13.23 -3.49
N PHE A 127 18.87 14.07 -2.79
CA PHE A 127 19.39 15.29 -2.17
C PHE A 127 20.51 14.98 -1.16
N ILE A 128 20.34 14.02 -0.24
CA ILE A 128 21.43 13.68 0.69
C ILE A 128 22.62 13.07 -0.05
N LYS A 129 22.38 12.23 -1.05
CA LYS A 129 23.45 11.61 -1.86
C LYS A 129 24.32 12.62 -2.58
N SER A 130 23.77 13.76 -3.00
CA SER A 130 24.59 14.80 -3.64
C SER A 130 25.60 15.42 -2.67
N TYR A 131 25.31 15.48 -1.37
CA TYR A 131 26.24 15.94 -0.33
C TYR A 131 27.15 14.82 0.21
N ALA A 132 26.82 13.56 -0.08
CA ALA A 132 27.60 12.40 0.36
C ALA A 132 28.79 12.08 -0.55
N LYS A 133 29.17 12.97 -1.49
CA LYS A 133 30.37 12.76 -2.32
C LYS A 133 31.63 13.22 -1.55
N PRO A 134 32.79 12.57 -1.75
CA PRO A 134 34.00 12.91 -0.99
C PRO A 134 34.45 14.37 -1.12
N ASP A 135 34.12 15.02 -2.23
CA ASP A 135 34.48 16.39 -2.58
C ASP A 135 33.43 17.44 -2.16
N SER A 136 32.34 17.03 -1.50
CA SER A 136 31.20 17.90 -1.15
C SER A 136 31.40 18.77 0.10
N GLY A 137 32.61 18.76 0.68
CA GLY A 137 32.98 19.60 1.82
C GLY A 137 33.05 18.85 3.17
N PRO A 138 33.18 19.59 4.30
CA PRO A 138 33.52 19.02 5.60
C PRO A 138 32.44 18.09 6.20
N PHE A 139 31.21 18.19 5.73
CA PHE A 139 30.09 17.35 6.18
C PHE A 139 29.81 16.15 5.25
N ALA A 140 30.68 15.88 4.28
CA ALA A 140 30.49 14.77 3.33
C ALA A 140 30.34 13.41 4.03
N ASN A 141 31.13 13.15 5.07
CA ASN A 141 31.05 11.91 5.86
C ASN A 141 29.72 11.79 6.61
N THR A 142 29.22 12.89 7.15
CA THR A 142 27.92 12.96 7.84
C THR A 142 26.79 12.70 6.85
N ALA A 143 26.83 13.33 5.68
CA ALA A 143 25.87 13.09 4.61
C ALA A 143 25.92 11.63 4.12
N LEU A 144 27.12 11.04 4.01
CA LEU A 144 27.30 9.63 3.67
C LEU A 144 26.68 8.69 4.71
N PHE A 145 26.91 8.97 5.99
CA PHE A 145 26.32 8.22 7.10
C PHE A 145 24.78 8.21 7.02
N TYR A 146 24.17 9.40 6.91
CA TYR A 146 22.71 9.49 6.83
C TYR A 146 22.16 8.91 5.53
N SER A 147 22.83 9.13 4.39
CA SER A 147 22.41 8.54 3.12
C SER A 147 22.32 7.02 3.21
N LYS A 148 23.35 6.36 3.76
CA LYS A 148 23.37 4.91 3.90
C LYS A 148 22.33 4.42 4.88
N THR A 149 22.24 5.08 6.04
CA THR A 149 21.26 4.74 7.08
C THR A 149 19.83 4.86 6.57
N TYR A 150 19.52 5.92 5.82
CA TYR A 150 18.17 6.17 5.31
C TYR A 150 17.81 5.24 4.15
N ASP A 151 18.76 4.97 3.24
CA ASP A 151 18.58 3.96 2.19
C ASP A 151 18.23 2.60 2.81
N ASP A 152 18.97 2.16 3.83
CA ASP A 152 18.75 0.88 4.50
C ASP A 152 17.38 0.82 5.19
N ILE A 153 17.00 1.86 5.95
CA ILE A 153 15.72 1.90 6.67
C ILE A 153 14.54 1.88 5.69
N ILE A 154 14.58 2.73 4.66
CA ILE A 154 13.52 2.82 3.67
C ILE A 154 13.39 1.50 2.91
N ALA A 155 14.51 0.88 2.51
CA ALA A 155 14.50 -0.42 1.86
C ALA A 155 13.88 -1.51 2.76
N ARG A 156 14.22 -1.54 4.06
CA ARG A 156 13.63 -2.51 5.01
C ARG A 156 12.15 -2.28 5.27
N ASN A 157 11.71 -1.03 5.32
CA ASN A 157 10.30 -0.71 5.44
C ASN A 157 9.52 -1.15 4.20
N PHE A 158 10.04 -0.89 3.00
CA PHE A 158 9.45 -1.42 1.78
C PHE A 158 9.48 -2.94 1.73
N MET A 159 10.55 -3.59 2.17
CA MET A 159 10.62 -5.06 2.28
C MET A 159 9.52 -5.60 3.19
N LEU A 160 9.26 -4.97 4.33
CA LEU A 160 8.22 -5.36 5.27
C LEU A 160 6.83 -5.20 4.65
N ILE A 161 6.55 -4.04 4.04
CA ILE A 161 5.30 -3.78 3.31
C ILE A 161 5.12 -4.83 2.22
N ASN A 162 6.13 -4.98 1.35
CA ASN A 162 6.09 -5.91 0.24
C ASN A 162 5.79 -7.33 0.73
N THR A 163 6.46 -7.79 1.79
CA THR A 163 6.25 -9.12 2.37
C THR A 163 4.83 -9.31 2.90
N ILE A 164 4.36 -8.43 3.78
CA ILE A 164 3.04 -8.59 4.42
C ILE A 164 1.93 -8.49 3.40
N PHE A 165 1.97 -7.46 2.55
CA PHE A 165 0.93 -7.26 1.55
C PHE A 165 0.98 -8.31 0.44
N TYR A 166 2.16 -8.83 0.09
CA TYR A 166 2.26 -10.00 -0.77
C TYR A 166 1.54 -11.22 -0.17
N TYR A 167 1.68 -11.49 1.12
CA TYR A 167 0.93 -12.59 1.75
C TYR A 167 -0.58 -12.31 1.83
N LEU A 168 -0.99 -11.05 2.03
CA LEU A 168 -2.41 -10.68 1.95
C LEU A 168 -2.99 -10.94 0.55
N SER A 169 -2.19 -10.88 -0.51
CA SER A 169 -2.66 -11.11 -1.89
C SER A 169 -3.26 -12.49 -2.14
N PHE A 170 -2.95 -13.49 -1.29
CA PHE A 170 -3.56 -14.82 -1.36
C PHE A 170 -5.02 -14.85 -0.90
N LEU A 171 -5.48 -13.81 -0.21
CA LEU A 171 -6.86 -13.72 0.27
C LEU A 171 -7.78 -13.11 -0.79
N PRO A 172 -9.09 -13.42 -0.76
CA PRO A 172 -10.07 -12.72 -1.60
C PRO A 172 -10.09 -11.21 -1.33
N GLU A 173 -10.32 -10.40 -2.36
CA GLU A 173 -10.26 -8.93 -2.24
C GLU A 173 -11.18 -8.37 -1.15
N SER A 174 -12.39 -8.89 -1.00
CA SER A 174 -13.32 -8.47 0.07
C SER A 174 -12.77 -8.77 1.47
N VAL A 175 -12.04 -9.87 1.63
CA VAL A 175 -11.38 -10.24 2.89
C VAL A 175 -10.21 -9.30 3.16
N ILE A 176 -9.41 -8.95 2.14
CA ILE A 176 -8.34 -7.96 2.27
C ILE A 176 -8.90 -6.61 2.71
N MET A 177 -9.99 -6.15 2.06
CA MET A 177 -10.65 -4.88 2.42
C MET A 177 -11.15 -4.88 3.86
N LEU A 178 -11.74 -5.99 4.32
CA LEU A 178 -12.22 -6.11 5.70
C LEU A 178 -11.06 -6.11 6.71
N ILE A 179 -10.08 -7.00 6.51
CA ILE A 179 -8.93 -7.14 7.41
C ILE A 179 -8.20 -5.80 7.52
N TYR A 180 -7.92 -5.15 6.38
CA TYR A 180 -7.21 -3.89 6.40
C TYR A 180 -8.07 -2.74 6.92
N GLY A 181 -9.37 -2.72 6.64
CA GLY A 181 -10.28 -1.71 7.18
C GLY A 181 -10.32 -1.70 8.72
N VAL A 182 -10.21 -2.88 9.33
CA VAL A 182 -10.20 -3.05 10.79
C VAL A 182 -8.79 -2.89 11.37
N PHE A 183 -7.78 -3.52 10.76
CA PHE A 183 -6.42 -3.62 11.31
C PHE A 183 -5.42 -2.64 10.71
N GLY A 184 -5.81 -1.78 9.77
CA GLY A 184 -4.91 -0.85 9.08
C GLY A 184 -4.20 0.13 10.03
N ILE A 185 -4.91 0.66 11.02
CA ILE A 185 -4.33 1.55 12.05
C ILE A 185 -3.35 0.77 12.95
N PRO A 186 -3.72 -0.36 13.58
CA PRO A 186 -2.76 -1.20 14.30
C PRO A 186 -1.53 -1.58 13.46
N LEU A 187 -1.72 -1.92 12.18
CA LEU A 187 -0.63 -2.27 11.27
C LEU A 187 0.34 -1.11 11.05
N PHE A 188 -0.18 0.12 10.91
CA PHE A 188 0.66 1.32 10.83
C PHE A 188 1.52 1.50 12.09
N PHE A 189 0.95 1.29 13.29
CA PHE A 189 1.72 1.34 14.54
C PHE A 189 2.80 0.26 14.61
N ILE A 190 2.51 -0.95 14.11
CA ILE A 190 3.53 -2.02 14.02
C ILE A 190 4.67 -1.60 13.09
N PHE A 191 4.38 -1.03 11.92
CA PHE A 191 5.41 -0.53 11.00
C PHE A 191 6.23 0.60 11.61
N PHE A 192 5.59 1.49 12.37
CA PHE A 192 6.28 2.54 13.09
C PHE A 192 7.26 1.98 14.12
N LEU A 193 6.84 1.01 14.94
CA LEU A 193 7.70 0.38 15.93
C LEU A 193 8.87 -0.38 15.29
N VAL A 194 8.60 -1.13 14.21
CA VAL A 194 9.66 -1.84 13.48
C VAL A 194 10.66 -0.87 12.84
N SER A 195 10.18 0.25 12.28
CA SER A 195 11.04 1.32 11.77
C SER A 195 11.94 1.90 12.87
N TYR A 196 11.40 2.05 14.08
CA TYR A 196 12.14 2.52 15.25
C TYR A 196 13.28 1.58 15.65
N ILE A 197 13.05 0.27 15.57
CA ILE A 197 14.09 -0.74 15.84
C ILE A 197 15.15 -0.70 14.73
N TRP A 198 14.74 -0.64 13.46
CA TRP A 198 15.69 -0.60 12.34
C TRP A 198 16.58 0.62 12.38
N ILE A 199 16.03 1.80 12.68
CA ILE A 199 16.84 3.00 12.74
C ILE A 199 17.95 2.90 13.78
N PHE A 200 17.65 2.30 14.94
CA PHE A 200 18.63 2.12 16.00
C PHE A 200 19.77 1.27 15.47
N ILE A 201 19.44 0.09 14.91
CA ILE A 201 20.42 -0.86 14.37
C ILE A 201 21.29 -0.23 13.28
N TYR A 202 20.69 0.44 12.28
CA TYR A 202 21.45 1.01 11.17
C TYR A 202 22.28 2.23 11.55
N HIS A 203 21.86 3.01 12.56
CA HIS A 203 22.72 4.06 13.10
C HIS A 203 24.01 3.47 13.67
N PHE A 204 23.95 2.33 14.37
CA PHE A 204 25.15 1.65 14.87
C PHE A 204 25.99 1.03 13.76
N ILE A 205 25.36 0.30 12.82
CA ILE A 205 26.07 -0.38 11.73
C ILE A 205 26.82 0.64 10.85
N ASN A 206 26.24 1.81 10.62
CA ASN A 206 26.82 2.80 9.71
C ASN A 206 27.80 3.78 10.37
N ILE A 207 28.05 3.72 11.70
CA ILE A 207 29.04 4.57 12.39
C ILE A 207 30.39 4.67 11.64
N PRO A 208 30.96 3.59 11.07
CA PRO A 208 32.23 3.68 10.35
C PRO A 208 32.22 4.70 9.20
N GLN A 209 31.06 5.02 8.61
CA GLN A 209 30.95 6.00 7.52
C GLN A 209 31.36 7.41 7.97
N PHE A 210 31.22 7.76 9.25
CA PHE A 210 31.71 9.05 9.77
C PHE A 210 33.22 9.23 9.64
N PHE A 211 33.97 8.13 9.63
CA PHE A 211 35.42 8.13 9.61
C PHE A 211 36.02 7.93 8.22
N ARG A 212 35.19 7.76 7.19
CA ARG A 212 35.64 7.44 5.83
C ARG A 212 36.36 8.62 5.18
N ALA A 213 37.32 8.34 4.29
CA ALA A 213 38.03 9.34 3.50
C ALA A 213 37.94 9.05 2.00
N GLY A 214 38.35 10.03 1.19
CA GLY A 214 38.59 9.84 -0.23
C GLY A 214 39.67 8.77 -0.48
N SER A 215 39.54 8.03 -1.58
CA SER A 215 40.46 6.97 -1.96
C SER A 215 41.78 7.56 -2.44
N GLU A 216 42.89 6.96 -2.01
CA GLU A 216 44.26 7.30 -2.44
C GLU A 216 44.42 7.32 -3.97
N ASN A 217 43.70 6.46 -4.70
CA ASN A 217 43.81 6.34 -6.15
C ASN A 217 42.88 7.31 -6.91
N ASN A 218 41.83 7.81 -6.26
CA ASN A 218 40.86 8.73 -6.85
C ASN A 218 40.09 9.43 -5.73
N GLU A 219 40.43 10.69 -5.48
CA GLU A 219 39.83 11.50 -4.42
C GLU A 219 38.31 11.68 -4.58
N LYS A 220 37.76 11.49 -5.80
CA LYS A 220 36.31 11.54 -6.07
C LYS A 220 35.56 10.27 -5.65
N LYS A 221 36.27 9.23 -5.18
CA LYS A 221 35.67 7.97 -4.70
C LYS A 221 36.00 7.77 -3.23
N TRP A 222 35.05 7.26 -2.46
CA TRP A 222 35.31 6.86 -1.08
C TRP A 222 36.25 5.65 -1.00
N GLU A 223 37.14 5.62 -0.01
CA GLU A 223 38.00 4.47 0.30
C GLU A 223 37.17 3.21 0.62
N SER A 224 37.75 2.01 0.53
CA SER A 224 37.05 0.76 0.90
C SER A 224 36.78 0.67 2.42
N ILE A 225 35.68 0.04 2.82
CA ILE A 225 35.29 -0.14 4.24
C ILE A 225 36.42 -0.74 5.09
N ASN A 226 37.17 -1.69 4.53
CA ASN A 226 38.27 -2.39 5.24
C ASN A 226 39.49 -1.49 5.53
N LYS A 227 39.56 -0.28 4.96
CA LYS A 227 40.68 0.66 5.13
C LYS A 227 40.33 1.83 6.07
N ILE A 228 39.13 1.86 6.63
CA ILE A 228 38.69 2.96 7.50
C ILE A 228 39.50 2.94 8.81
N SER A 229 40.06 4.08 9.17
CA SER A 229 40.75 4.29 10.45
C SER A 229 39.90 5.14 11.40
N PHE A 230 39.62 4.63 12.59
CA PHE A 230 38.82 5.33 13.62
C PHE A 230 39.60 6.42 14.37
N PHE A 231 40.93 6.46 14.24
CA PHE A 231 41.80 7.42 14.94
C PHE A 231 41.98 8.75 14.19
N ARG A 232 41.09 9.07 13.24
CA ARG A 232 41.15 10.31 12.47
C ARG A 232 40.61 11.48 13.31
N ILE A 233 41.48 12.46 13.59
CA ILE A 233 41.22 13.59 14.51
C ILE A 233 40.04 14.45 14.06
N ILE A 234 39.93 14.76 12.76
CA ILE A 234 38.88 15.65 12.24
C ILE A 234 37.47 15.05 12.47
N PRO A 235 37.15 13.82 12.02
CA PRO A 235 35.89 13.17 12.35
C PRO A 235 35.60 13.06 13.85
N LEU A 236 36.63 12.86 14.67
CA LEU A 236 36.49 12.69 16.12
C LEU A 236 35.99 13.97 16.80
N ILE A 237 36.45 15.14 16.36
CA ILE A 237 36.00 16.46 16.88
C ILE A 237 34.53 16.71 16.49
N PHE A 238 34.15 16.35 15.27
CA PHE A 238 32.76 16.49 14.81
C PHE A 238 31.83 15.38 15.34
N LEU A 239 32.36 14.34 15.99
CA LEU A 239 31.59 13.20 16.49
C LEU A 239 30.51 13.64 17.49
N GLY A 240 30.81 14.57 18.40
CA GLY A 240 29.83 15.08 19.37
C GLY A 240 28.62 15.76 18.72
N LEU A 241 28.86 16.62 17.72
CA LEU A 241 27.80 17.27 16.94
C LEU A 241 27.01 16.25 16.10
N ASN A 242 27.72 15.27 15.52
CA ASN A 242 27.10 14.19 14.76
C ASN A 242 26.26 13.26 15.65
N CYS A 243 26.67 12.99 16.88
CA CYS A 243 25.90 12.22 17.86
C CYS A 243 24.60 12.94 18.24
N PHE A 244 24.64 14.26 18.43
CA PHE A 244 23.43 15.04 18.67
C PHE A 244 22.47 15.03 17.46
N GLY A 245 23.00 15.20 16.25
CA GLY A 245 22.23 15.06 15.03
C GLY A 245 21.63 13.66 14.85
N ALA A 246 22.40 12.62 15.18
CA ALA A 246 21.97 11.23 15.10
C ALA A 246 20.86 10.93 16.12
N PHE A 247 20.96 11.51 17.33
CA PHE A 247 19.91 11.42 18.33
C PHE A 247 18.60 12.09 17.88
N LEU A 248 18.68 13.30 17.30
CA LEU A 248 17.49 13.95 16.73
C LEU A 248 16.92 13.17 15.55
N SER A 249 17.78 12.65 14.67
CA SER A 249 17.37 11.80 13.56
C SER A 249 16.64 10.56 14.07
N PHE A 250 17.15 9.90 15.09
CA PHE A 250 16.55 8.73 15.72
C PHE A 250 15.12 8.99 16.25
N LEU A 251 14.82 10.20 16.74
CA LEU A 251 13.48 10.54 17.22
C LEU A 251 12.49 10.83 16.08
N ILE A 252 12.91 11.55 15.05
CA ILE A 252 12.01 12.11 14.04
C ILE A 252 11.86 11.19 12.83
N THR A 253 12.97 10.64 12.35
CA THR A 253 12.97 9.95 11.06
C THR A 253 12.21 8.61 11.02
N PRO A 254 12.03 7.83 12.11
CA PRO A 254 11.18 6.64 12.05
C PRO A 254 9.75 6.98 11.68
N PHE A 255 9.22 8.07 12.25
CA PHE A 255 7.88 8.55 11.92
C PHE A 255 7.80 8.97 10.45
N LEU A 256 8.73 9.81 9.99
CA LEU A 256 8.73 10.31 8.62
C LEU A 256 8.93 9.19 7.59
N PHE A 257 9.83 8.24 7.83
CA PHE A 257 10.06 7.12 6.91
C PHE A 257 8.95 6.08 6.95
N THR A 258 8.28 5.89 8.09
CA THR A 258 7.06 5.08 8.13
C THR A 258 5.98 5.73 7.27
N LEU A 259 5.71 7.03 7.45
CA LEU A 259 4.74 7.75 6.60
C LEU A 259 5.12 7.68 5.13
N TYR A 260 6.38 7.98 4.79
CA TYR A 260 6.88 7.95 3.42
C TYR A 260 6.67 6.58 2.77
N THR A 261 7.11 5.51 3.43
CA THR A 261 7.00 4.15 2.87
C THR A 261 5.58 3.62 2.86
N PHE A 262 4.73 4.04 3.80
CA PHE A 262 3.32 3.67 3.84
C PHE A 262 2.49 4.35 2.75
N PHE A 263 2.77 5.62 2.45
CA PHE A 263 2.05 6.37 1.40
C PHE A 263 2.64 6.19 0.00
N ALA A 264 3.93 5.88 -0.14
CA ALA A 264 4.57 5.73 -1.45
C ALA A 264 3.88 4.73 -2.39
N PRO A 265 3.40 3.54 -1.95
CA PRO A 265 2.63 2.63 -2.80
C PRO A 265 1.35 3.25 -3.37
N LEU A 266 0.72 4.18 -2.65
CA LEU A 266 -0.54 4.81 -3.07
C LEU A 266 -0.35 5.81 -4.22
N LEU A 267 0.88 6.31 -4.38
CA LEU A 267 1.25 7.25 -5.43
C LEU A 267 1.64 6.56 -6.73
N VAL A 268 1.86 5.25 -6.70
CA VAL A 268 2.10 4.45 -7.90
C VAL A 268 0.85 4.54 -8.78
N SER A 269 1.02 4.76 -10.08
CA SER A 269 -0.06 4.59 -11.06
C SER A 269 0.25 3.41 -11.98
N GLY A 270 -0.79 2.68 -12.37
CA GLY A 270 -0.70 1.61 -13.36
C GLY A 270 -1.54 1.93 -14.59
N LYS A 271 -1.58 1.00 -15.54
CA LYS A 271 -2.43 1.08 -16.72
C LYS A 271 -3.40 -0.09 -16.73
N VAL A 272 -4.69 0.21 -16.91
CA VAL A 272 -5.76 -0.78 -17.18
C VAL A 272 -6.31 -0.46 -18.56
N ASN A 273 -6.20 -1.39 -19.51
CA ASN A 273 -6.58 -1.20 -20.91
C ASN A 273 -5.99 0.08 -21.54
N GLY A 274 -4.73 0.39 -21.20
CA GLY A 274 -4.01 1.57 -21.70
C GLY A 274 -4.37 2.90 -21.04
N LYS A 275 -5.35 2.93 -20.12
CA LYS A 275 -5.73 4.14 -19.36
C LYS A 275 -5.05 4.16 -17.99
N ASN A 276 -4.68 5.35 -17.52
CA ASN A 276 -4.11 5.54 -16.20
C ASN A 276 -5.09 5.08 -15.12
N TYR A 277 -4.57 4.27 -14.21
CA TYR A 277 -5.32 3.63 -13.14
C TYR A 277 -4.57 3.81 -11.82
N GLY A 278 -5.18 4.50 -10.87
CA GLY A 278 -4.60 4.76 -9.56
C GLY A 278 -5.54 4.36 -8.43
N LEU A 279 -5.16 4.70 -7.20
CA LEU A 279 -5.93 4.41 -5.99
C LEU A 279 -7.38 4.88 -6.07
N PHE A 280 -7.63 6.12 -6.54
CA PHE A 280 -8.99 6.67 -6.62
C PHE A 280 -9.90 5.87 -7.55
N ASN A 281 -9.36 5.38 -8.68
CA ASN A 281 -10.12 4.54 -9.60
C ASN A 281 -10.45 3.20 -8.92
N LEU A 282 -9.50 2.62 -8.18
CA LEU A 282 -9.75 1.40 -7.41
C LEU A 282 -10.83 1.59 -6.34
N ILE A 283 -10.84 2.72 -5.62
CA ILE A 283 -11.88 3.01 -4.62
C ILE A 283 -13.26 3.06 -5.29
N ILE A 284 -13.40 3.77 -6.40
CA ILE A 284 -14.67 3.88 -7.15
C ILE A 284 -15.10 2.50 -7.66
N ASP A 285 -14.17 1.76 -8.25
CA ASP A 285 -14.41 0.42 -8.78
C ASP A 285 -14.75 -0.58 -7.68
N SER A 286 -14.17 -0.46 -6.48
CA SER A 286 -14.56 -1.25 -5.32
C SER A 286 -16.04 -1.04 -4.97
N PHE A 287 -16.55 0.19 -4.98
CA PHE A 287 -18.00 0.42 -4.77
C PHE A 287 -18.85 -0.21 -5.88
N LYS A 288 -18.40 -0.11 -7.13
CA LYS A 288 -19.14 -0.64 -8.28
C LYS A 288 -19.17 -2.17 -8.31
N PHE A 289 -18.00 -2.79 -8.21
CA PHE A 289 -17.82 -4.24 -8.40
C PHE A 289 -17.96 -5.05 -7.10
N LYS A 290 -17.91 -4.41 -5.92
CA LYS A 290 -18.13 -5.04 -4.62
C LYS A 290 -19.42 -4.55 -3.93
N SER A 291 -20.39 -4.06 -4.70
CA SER A 291 -21.70 -3.64 -4.21
C SER A 291 -22.44 -4.73 -3.42
N LYS A 292 -22.31 -6.00 -3.84
CA LYS A 292 -22.84 -7.15 -3.09
C LYS A 292 -22.20 -7.31 -1.71
N PHE A 293 -20.88 -7.16 -1.64
CA PHE A 293 -20.15 -7.19 -0.37
C PHE A 293 -20.56 -6.01 0.54
N PHE A 294 -20.82 -4.84 -0.04
CA PHE A 294 -21.42 -3.72 0.71
C PHE A 294 -22.79 -4.10 1.29
N LEU A 295 -23.65 -4.72 0.48
CA LEU A 295 -24.98 -5.15 0.88
C LEU A 295 -24.93 -6.17 2.04
N ASP A 296 -23.99 -7.11 1.99
CA ASP A 296 -23.78 -8.10 3.04
C ASP A 296 -23.43 -7.42 4.37
N LEU A 297 -22.46 -6.49 4.35
CA LEU A 297 -22.04 -5.75 5.54
C LEU A 297 -23.15 -4.83 6.08
N ALA A 298 -23.86 -4.14 5.19
CA ALA A 298 -24.99 -3.30 5.55
C ALA A 298 -26.10 -4.13 6.22
N SER A 299 -26.38 -5.32 5.70
CA SER A 299 -27.38 -6.24 6.26
C SER A 299 -26.98 -6.74 7.66
N ILE A 300 -25.72 -7.14 7.85
CA ILE A 300 -25.19 -7.53 9.16
C ILE A 300 -25.29 -6.35 10.14
N GLY A 301 -24.91 -5.15 9.70
CA GLY A 301 -25.02 -3.92 10.49
C GLY A 301 -26.46 -3.60 10.86
N LEU A 302 -27.41 -3.80 9.94
CA LEU A 302 -28.83 -3.58 10.17
C LEU A 302 -29.37 -4.53 11.24
N ILE A 303 -29.01 -5.82 11.17
CA ILE A 303 -29.38 -6.83 12.16
C ILE A 303 -28.82 -6.45 13.54
N ALA A 304 -27.51 -6.18 13.63
CA ALA A 304 -26.87 -5.83 14.89
C ALA A 304 -27.50 -4.57 15.51
N ASN A 305 -27.82 -3.58 14.68
CA ASN A 305 -28.47 -2.37 15.14
C ASN A 305 -29.92 -2.60 15.58
N ALA A 306 -30.67 -3.45 14.87
CA ALA A 306 -32.04 -3.79 15.22
C ALA A 306 -32.13 -4.46 16.60
N PHE A 307 -31.20 -5.38 16.91
CA PHE A 307 -31.10 -6.00 18.23
C PHE A 307 -30.67 -5.03 19.33
N SER A 308 -30.02 -3.92 18.98
CA SER A 308 -29.57 -2.91 19.95
C SER A 308 -30.68 -1.92 20.33
N PHE A 309 -31.66 -1.68 19.43
CA PHE A 309 -32.71 -0.68 19.62
C PHE A 309 -34.12 -1.24 19.81
N PHE A 310 -34.37 -2.50 19.42
CA PHE A 310 -35.69 -3.12 19.51
C PHE A 310 -35.66 -4.41 20.34
N THR A 311 -36.84 -4.85 20.78
CA THR A 311 -36.99 -6.17 21.41
C THR A 311 -36.73 -7.28 20.39
N THR A 312 -36.27 -8.44 20.86
CA THR A 312 -35.89 -9.60 20.03
C THR A 312 -36.95 -9.95 18.98
N ASN A 313 -38.23 -9.90 19.32
CA ASN A 313 -39.33 -10.23 18.40
C ASN A 313 -39.43 -9.24 17.23
N ILE A 314 -39.23 -7.94 17.49
CA ILE A 314 -39.25 -6.90 16.46
C ILE A 314 -37.97 -6.96 15.63
N ALA A 315 -36.81 -7.20 16.25
CA ALA A 315 -35.54 -7.37 15.55
C ALA A 315 -35.57 -8.57 14.58
N LEU A 316 -36.21 -9.68 14.96
CA LEU A 316 -36.37 -10.85 14.09
C LEU A 316 -37.21 -10.56 12.83
N ALA A 317 -38.13 -9.60 12.88
CA ALA A 317 -38.92 -9.18 11.72
C ALA A 317 -38.08 -8.48 10.63
N VAL A 318 -36.83 -8.10 10.93
CA VAL A 318 -35.89 -7.53 9.95
C VAL A 318 -35.32 -8.60 9.01
N LEU A 319 -35.25 -9.86 9.44
CA LEU A 319 -34.65 -10.94 8.65
C LEU A 319 -35.38 -11.21 7.31
N PRO A 320 -36.73 -11.33 7.27
CA PRO A 320 -37.45 -11.45 6.00
C PRO A 320 -37.22 -10.28 5.05
N ALA A 321 -37.11 -9.05 5.58
CA ALA A 321 -36.86 -7.86 4.77
C ALA A 321 -35.47 -7.90 4.11
N ILE A 322 -34.45 -8.36 4.85
CA ILE A 322 -33.09 -8.56 4.31
C ILE A 322 -33.10 -9.61 3.20
N ILE A 323 -33.83 -10.72 3.37
CA ILE A 323 -33.95 -11.76 2.34
C ILE A 323 -34.53 -11.17 1.06
N VAL A 324 -35.64 -10.42 1.17
CA VAL A 324 -36.25 -9.75 0.01
C VAL A 324 -35.29 -8.76 -0.66
N LEU A 325 -34.57 -7.97 0.15
CA LEU A 325 -33.61 -6.98 -0.34
C LEU A 325 -32.42 -7.63 -1.05
N TYR A 326 -32.00 -8.81 -0.59
CA TYR A 326 -30.98 -9.62 -1.24
C TYR A 326 -31.42 -10.10 -2.62
N PHE A 327 -32.64 -10.63 -2.74
CA PHE A 327 -33.20 -11.04 -4.03
C PHE A 327 -33.32 -9.85 -4.99
N ILE A 328 -33.83 -8.70 -4.53
CA ILE A 328 -33.95 -7.49 -5.36
C ILE A 328 -32.57 -6.97 -5.79
N GLY A 329 -31.59 -6.96 -4.88
CA GLY A 329 -30.22 -6.58 -5.17
C GLY A 329 -29.60 -7.46 -6.24
N GLU A 330 -29.79 -8.78 -6.16
CA GLU A 330 -29.26 -9.73 -7.14
C GLU A 330 -29.85 -9.52 -8.55
N PHE A 331 -31.14 -9.19 -8.67
CA PHE A 331 -31.77 -8.94 -9.97
C PHE A 331 -31.39 -7.61 -10.61
N ASN A 332 -30.99 -6.61 -9.81
CA ASN A 332 -30.66 -5.26 -10.30
C ASN A 332 -29.15 -5.01 -10.48
N ILE A 333 -28.29 -5.77 -9.79
CA ILE A 333 -26.84 -5.70 -10.02
C ILE A 333 -26.55 -6.52 -11.28
N ASN A 334 -26.87 -5.94 -12.44
CA ASN A 334 -26.34 -6.37 -13.73
C ASN A 334 -24.81 -6.40 -13.60
N SER A 335 -24.26 -7.60 -13.48
CA SER A 335 -22.82 -7.83 -13.47
C SER A 335 -22.23 -7.15 -14.70
N ALA A 336 -21.20 -6.32 -14.50
CA ALA A 336 -20.47 -5.59 -15.54
C ALA A 336 -20.45 -6.37 -16.87
N ASP A 337 -20.99 -5.78 -17.95
CA ASP A 337 -21.02 -6.41 -19.26
C ASP A 337 -19.60 -6.82 -19.66
N TRP A 338 -19.38 -8.13 -19.81
CA TRP A 338 -18.05 -8.74 -19.95
C TRP A 338 -17.25 -8.19 -21.14
N ASN A 339 -17.94 -7.62 -22.15
CA ASN A 339 -17.35 -7.10 -23.38
C ASN A 339 -16.99 -5.61 -23.34
N THR A 340 -17.45 -4.83 -22.34
CA THR A 340 -17.29 -3.36 -22.35
C THR A 340 -16.22 -2.85 -21.38
N GLU A 341 -15.86 -3.64 -20.36
CA GLU A 341 -14.99 -3.16 -19.25
C GLU A 341 -13.62 -3.86 -19.16
N GLY A 342 -13.28 -4.70 -20.14
CA GLY A 342 -11.96 -5.34 -20.26
C GLY A 342 -11.67 -6.39 -19.17
N PHE A 343 -12.70 -7.09 -18.73
CA PHE A 343 -12.57 -8.27 -17.89
C PHE A 343 -12.02 -9.44 -18.71
N SER A 344 -11.21 -10.27 -18.07
CA SER A 344 -10.66 -11.50 -18.65
C SER A 344 -10.58 -12.59 -17.58
N LYS A 345 -10.26 -13.83 -17.97
CA LYS A 345 -10.08 -14.92 -17.01
C LYS A 345 -8.93 -14.61 -16.04
N LEU A 346 -9.16 -14.97 -14.77
CA LEU A 346 -8.21 -14.83 -13.67
C LEU A 346 -6.88 -15.51 -13.99
N ILE A 347 -5.78 -14.79 -13.81
CA ILE A 347 -4.43 -15.34 -13.86
C ILE A 347 -4.15 -15.84 -12.44
N GLY A 348 -4.01 -17.16 -12.27
CA GLY A 348 -3.68 -17.72 -10.95
C GLY A 348 -2.49 -17.00 -10.31
N ILE A 349 -2.54 -16.79 -8.99
CA ILE A 349 -1.49 -16.10 -8.23
C ILE A 349 -0.20 -16.93 -8.34
N LYS A 350 0.68 -16.56 -9.28
CA LYS A 350 2.01 -17.16 -9.38
C LYS A 350 2.96 -16.35 -8.51
N LYS A 351 3.63 -17.03 -7.59
CA LYS A 351 4.69 -16.44 -6.78
C LYS A 351 5.80 -15.95 -7.68
N ILE A 352 5.82 -14.64 -7.94
CA ILE A 352 6.96 -13.96 -8.56
C ILE A 352 7.87 -13.58 -7.40
N ILE A 353 8.51 -14.57 -6.79
CA ILE A 353 9.81 -14.26 -6.18
C ILE A 353 10.72 -14.04 -7.38
N SER A 354 11.10 -12.79 -7.65
CA SER A 354 12.36 -12.62 -8.35
C SER A 354 13.41 -13.21 -7.41
N ASN A 355 13.92 -14.40 -7.74
CA ASN A 355 15.15 -14.85 -7.10
C ASN A 355 16.17 -13.75 -7.43
N GLN A 356 16.49 -12.93 -6.44
CA GLN A 356 17.43 -11.81 -6.50
C GLN A 356 18.87 -12.27 -6.79
N THR A 357 19.05 -13.46 -7.36
CA THR A 357 20.32 -14.05 -7.75
C THR A 357 20.72 -13.69 -9.17
N ASP A 358 19.77 -13.33 -10.04
CA ASP A 358 20.06 -12.93 -11.42
C ASP A 358 20.41 -11.44 -11.47
N ILE A 359 21.49 -11.07 -10.79
CA ILE A 359 22.09 -9.73 -10.91
C ILE A 359 22.81 -9.70 -12.25
N ASN A 360 22.19 -9.08 -13.25
CA ASN A 360 22.87 -8.84 -14.51
C ASN A 360 23.82 -7.64 -14.36
N TYR A 361 25.09 -7.92 -14.02
CA TYR A 361 26.13 -6.89 -13.93
C TYR A 361 26.42 -6.16 -15.26
N ASN A 362 25.85 -6.63 -16.39
CA ASN A 362 26.06 -6.04 -17.71
C ASN A 362 25.01 -4.99 -18.12
N THR A 363 23.99 -4.69 -17.30
CA THR A 363 23.08 -3.57 -17.59
C THR A 363 23.67 -2.24 -17.13
N VAL A 364 23.63 -1.25 -18.03
CA VAL A 364 24.07 0.14 -17.84
C VAL A 364 23.71 0.64 -16.45
N ALA A 365 24.72 1.11 -15.71
CA ALA A 365 24.56 1.73 -14.40
C ALA A 365 23.49 2.83 -14.48
N PHE A 366 22.36 2.63 -13.82
CA PHE A 366 21.28 3.61 -13.75
C PHE A 366 21.45 4.38 -12.45
N ASP A 367 22.25 5.44 -12.50
CA ASP A 367 22.40 6.32 -11.36
C ASP A 367 21.24 7.33 -11.36
N ILE A 368 20.18 6.97 -10.64
CA ILE A 368 18.92 7.72 -10.50
C ILE A 368 19.14 9.11 -9.91
N CYS A 369 20.21 9.30 -9.14
CA CYS A 369 20.54 10.56 -8.50
C CYS A 369 21.59 11.37 -9.28
N SER A 370 22.25 10.75 -10.26
CA SER A 370 23.04 11.47 -11.25
C SER A 370 22.16 11.97 -12.40
N ILE A 371 22.47 13.17 -12.85
CA ILE A 371 21.84 13.81 -13.99
C ILE A 371 22.35 13.12 -15.26
N PRO A 372 21.47 12.62 -16.14
CA PRO A 372 21.66 12.87 -17.55
C PRO A 372 20.53 13.79 -18.02
N GLU A 373 20.79 15.09 -17.92
CA GLU A 373 20.26 16.04 -18.89
C GLU A 373 21.18 15.92 -20.11
N GLU A 374 20.55 15.88 -21.29
CA GLU A 374 21.15 15.56 -22.59
C GLU A 374 21.61 14.11 -22.80
N ASN A 375 20.69 13.27 -23.30
CA ASN A 375 20.95 12.40 -24.47
C ASN A 375 19.70 11.66 -24.99
N VAL A 376 18.51 11.92 -24.44
CA VAL A 376 17.24 11.37 -24.99
C VAL A 376 16.77 12.09 -26.27
N ALA A 377 17.48 13.11 -26.77
CA ALA A 377 17.09 13.87 -27.97
C ALA A 377 17.99 13.69 -29.21
N LYS A 378 18.97 12.76 -29.23
CA LYS A 378 19.80 12.51 -30.43
C LYS A 378 20.11 11.03 -30.69
N GLN A 379 19.08 10.19 -30.80
CA GLN A 379 19.21 8.90 -31.52
C GLN A 379 17.98 8.55 -32.38
N THR A 380 17.26 9.55 -32.89
CA THR A 380 16.42 9.42 -34.09
C THR A 380 17.05 10.26 -35.20
N GLY A 381 18.19 9.79 -35.71
CA GLY A 381 18.96 10.51 -36.72
C GLY A 381 20.04 9.64 -37.38
N GLY A 382 19.61 8.65 -38.15
CA GLY A 382 20.29 8.11 -39.33
C GLY A 382 21.77 7.72 -39.24
N LYS A 383 22.04 6.40 -39.25
CA LYS A 383 22.77 5.71 -40.34
C LYS A 383 22.90 4.22 -40.01
N LYS A 384 22.44 3.36 -40.93
CA LYS A 384 22.74 1.91 -40.96
C LYS A 384 24.27 1.71 -40.97
N PRO A 385 24.85 0.88 -40.09
CA PRO A 385 26.10 0.21 -40.41
C PRO A 385 25.80 -1.04 -41.24
N LYS A 386 26.52 -1.15 -42.35
CA LYS A 386 26.60 -2.32 -43.24
C LYS A 386 27.24 -3.50 -42.49
N ASN A 387 26.77 -4.70 -42.83
CA ASN A 387 27.39 -6.02 -42.72
C ASN A 387 28.75 -6.13 -42.00
N ALA A 388 28.79 -6.94 -40.94
CA ALA A 388 30.00 -7.67 -40.54
C ALA A 388 29.64 -9.00 -39.85
N ASN A 389 29.67 -10.06 -40.67
CA ASN A 389 30.11 -11.43 -40.42
C ASN A 389 29.80 -12.13 -39.08
N ASN A 390 29.04 -13.22 -39.25
CA ASN A 390 28.97 -14.41 -38.40
C ASN A 390 30.34 -14.80 -37.80
N LYS A 391 30.41 -14.86 -36.47
CA LYS A 391 31.25 -15.82 -35.76
C LYS A 391 30.39 -16.60 -34.75
N LYS A 392 30.19 -17.87 -35.10
CA LYS A 392 29.65 -18.94 -34.27
C LYS A 392 30.70 -19.25 -33.20
N TYR A 393 30.35 -19.17 -31.92
CA TYR A 393 31.18 -19.71 -30.83
C TYR A 393 30.60 -21.06 -30.41
N ASP A 394 31.39 -22.11 -30.61
CA ASP A 394 31.18 -23.45 -30.06
C ASP A 394 31.45 -23.41 -28.55
N ILE A 395 30.46 -23.80 -27.76
CA ILE A 395 30.63 -24.08 -26.32
C ILE A 395 30.86 -25.59 -26.19
N ARG A 396 32.10 -25.99 -25.90
CA ARG A 396 32.39 -27.32 -25.35
C ARG A 396 32.33 -27.24 -23.82
N LEU A 397 31.43 -28.02 -23.25
CA LEU A 397 31.38 -28.36 -21.84
C LEU A 397 32.62 -29.20 -21.47
N VAL A 398 33.30 -28.83 -20.39
CA VAL A 398 34.10 -29.72 -19.54
C VAL A 398 33.64 -29.49 -18.11
#